data_AF-A0A954QHL7-F1
#
_entry.id   AF-A0A954QHL7-F1
#
_cell.length_a   1.000
_cell.length_b   1.000
_cell.length_c   1.000
_cell.angle_alpha   90.00
_cell.angle_beta   90.00
_cell.angle_gamma   90.00
#
_symmetry.space_group_name_H-M   'P 1'
#
loop_
_entity.id
_entity.type
_entity.pdbx_description
1 polymer ?
#
loop_
_entity_poly.entity_id
_entity_poly.type
_entity_poly.pdbx_seq_one_letter_code
_entity_poly.pdbx_strand_id
1 'polypeptide(L)'
;MSEPIRVVVADDSAFIRGLIVSYLQSTGGFEIVGTAEDGKQAAELVHQLRPDVVTLDVDMPVMSGLEALDQIMRQTPTPVVMVSGVSIRSAEITLKAIQAGAVDFVLKYVPGAKVNPEEIRLDVISKVRAAAGVRVVRTIPNHLGQSSPASQVTPTAAQLSANGDASKRVSGARTKSSKVVNGDSVRELIVVGASTGGPIAIKRFLGSLPANFAGAIVVVQHIPQPFTAVLAAQLTAQTPFTAEVVEDGDHLQARHIFIAPGDRHLLLNPGLRLELHDGEPIRGNRPSIDVTMKSIAQCFPYQVHGVLLTGMGDDGATGLAYIRSKGGTTYAQSGETCVVNGMPQRAIDIGAVDFVASPEGIAERLTQESMRHNVSSGSLVAANATGTHERDLIWRI
;
A
#
# COMPACT_ATOMS: atom_id res chain seq x y z
N MET A 1 -33.86 11.21 -5.76
CA MET A 1 -32.59 10.86 -6.43
C MET A 1 -31.51 11.68 -5.77
N SER A 2 -30.38 11.09 -5.39
CA SER A 2 -29.23 11.83 -4.86
C SER A 2 -28.72 12.82 -5.90
N GLU A 3 -28.21 13.97 -5.48
CA GLU A 3 -27.54 14.91 -6.39
C GLU A 3 -26.36 14.22 -7.11
N PRO A 4 -26.12 14.52 -8.40
CA PRO A 4 -25.00 13.95 -9.12
C PRO A 4 -23.67 14.48 -8.57
N ILE A 5 -22.65 13.61 -8.54
CA ILE A 5 -21.29 13.97 -8.15
C ILE A 5 -20.70 14.89 -9.23
N ARG A 6 -20.32 16.10 -8.85
CA ARG A 6 -19.77 17.12 -9.75
C ARG A 6 -18.27 16.88 -9.95
N VAL A 7 -17.86 16.66 -11.20
CA VAL A 7 -16.48 16.27 -11.55
C VAL A 7 -15.83 17.29 -12.48
N VAL A 8 -14.57 17.63 -12.20
CA VAL A 8 -13.67 18.26 -13.17
C VAL A 8 -12.69 17.21 -13.71
N VAL A 9 -12.54 17.15 -15.03
CA VAL A 9 -11.62 16.22 -15.71
C VAL A 9 -10.47 16.99 -16.35
N ALA A 10 -9.24 16.75 -15.92
CA ALA A 10 -8.03 17.40 -16.42
C ALA A 10 -7.07 16.38 -17.03
N ASP A 11 -6.79 16.52 -18.33
CA ASP A 11 -5.81 15.73 -19.09
C ASP A 11 -5.43 16.52 -20.35
N ASP A 12 -4.15 16.50 -20.74
CA ASP A 12 -3.66 17.25 -21.90
C ASP A 12 -4.13 16.64 -23.23
N SER A 13 -4.42 15.34 -23.24
CA SER A 13 -4.96 14.62 -24.38
C SER A 13 -6.47 14.74 -24.47
N ALA A 14 -6.96 15.42 -25.51
CA ALA A 14 -8.38 15.53 -25.81
C ALA A 14 -9.09 14.16 -25.91
N PHE A 15 -8.37 13.13 -26.40
CA PHE A 15 -8.90 11.76 -26.48
C PHE A 15 -9.08 11.14 -25.10
N ILE A 16 -8.08 11.21 -24.22
CA ILE A 16 -8.16 10.63 -22.87
C ILE A 16 -9.19 11.38 -22.03
N ARG A 17 -9.21 12.71 -22.13
CA ARG A 17 -10.22 13.55 -21.47
C ARG A 17 -11.64 13.16 -21.88
N GLY A 18 -11.89 13.01 -23.18
CA GLY A 18 -13.18 12.55 -23.71
C GLY A 18 -13.54 11.12 -23.27
N LEU A 19 -12.55 10.25 -23.16
CA LEU A 19 -12.73 8.86 -22.71
C LEU A 19 -13.13 8.80 -21.23
N ILE A 20 -12.47 9.54 -20.34
CA ILE A 20 -12.82 9.62 -18.92
C ILE A 20 -14.22 10.21 -18.74
N VAL A 21 -14.55 11.27 -19.49
CA VAL A 21 -15.89 11.87 -19.50
C VAL A 21 -16.95 10.84 -19.90
N SER A 22 -16.71 10.09 -20.99
CA SER A 22 -17.58 9.00 -21.45
C SER A 22 -17.78 7.93 -20.38
N TYR A 23 -16.70 7.51 -19.70
CA TYR A 23 -16.77 6.52 -18.62
C TYR A 23 -17.68 6.99 -17.49
N LEU A 24 -17.47 8.20 -16.98
CA LEU A 24 -18.25 8.75 -15.88
C LEU A 24 -19.72 8.95 -16.27
N GLN A 25 -19.99 9.45 -17.48
CA GLN A 25 -21.35 9.64 -17.99
C GLN A 25 -22.09 8.33 -18.28
N SER A 26 -21.37 7.22 -18.52
CA SER A 26 -21.97 5.90 -18.79
C SER A 26 -22.77 5.33 -17.61
N THR A 27 -22.49 5.81 -16.39
CA THR A 27 -23.24 5.43 -15.19
C THR A 27 -23.87 6.69 -14.62
N GLY A 28 -25.20 6.77 -14.58
CA GLY A 28 -25.88 7.93 -13.99
C GLY A 28 -25.34 8.25 -12.58
N GLY A 29 -25.41 9.53 -12.19
CA GLY A 29 -24.92 10.01 -10.88
C GLY A 29 -23.61 10.80 -10.91
N PHE A 30 -23.07 11.11 -12.09
CA PHE A 30 -22.00 12.11 -12.26
C PHE A 30 -22.46 13.27 -13.15
N GLU A 31 -21.96 14.46 -12.86
CA GLU A 31 -22.09 15.67 -13.66
C GLU A 31 -20.70 16.19 -13.98
N ILE A 32 -20.34 16.29 -15.26
CA ILE A 32 -19.07 16.89 -15.67
C ILE A 32 -19.24 18.40 -15.71
N VAL A 33 -18.73 19.09 -14.69
CA VAL A 33 -18.89 20.54 -14.54
C VAL A 33 -17.79 21.33 -15.24
N GLY A 34 -16.66 20.68 -15.55
CA GLY A 34 -15.57 21.30 -16.28
C GLY A 34 -14.55 20.31 -16.82
N THR A 35 -13.85 20.73 -17.87
CA THR A 35 -12.71 20.00 -18.45
C THR A 35 -11.52 20.94 -18.62
N ALA A 36 -10.32 20.48 -18.27
CA ALA A 36 -9.09 21.26 -18.39
C ALA A 36 -8.05 20.53 -19.26
N GLU A 37 -7.21 21.31 -19.94
CA GLU A 37 -6.12 20.80 -20.79
C GLU A 37 -4.73 20.95 -20.15
N ASP A 38 -4.66 21.65 -19.02
CA ASP A 38 -3.44 21.84 -18.24
C ASP A 38 -3.75 22.01 -16.75
N GLY A 39 -2.71 21.92 -15.91
CA GLY A 39 -2.86 22.01 -14.46
C GLY A 39 -3.33 23.38 -13.95
N LYS A 40 -3.03 24.45 -14.68
CA LYS A 40 -3.42 25.81 -14.30
C LYS A 40 -4.92 25.99 -14.51
N GLN A 41 -5.43 25.59 -15.67
CA GLN A 41 -6.86 25.55 -15.96
C GLN A 41 -7.61 24.65 -14.97
N ALA A 42 -7.05 23.50 -14.62
CA ALA A 42 -7.64 22.60 -13.64
C ALA A 42 -7.82 23.29 -12.27
N ALA A 43 -6.77 23.95 -11.76
CA ALA A 43 -6.85 24.68 -10.49
C ALA A 43 -7.84 25.86 -10.53
N GLU A 44 -7.89 26.61 -11.64
CA GLU A 44 -8.85 27.71 -11.84
C GLU A 44 -10.30 27.21 -11.85
N LEU A 45 -10.59 26.13 -12.59
CA LEU A 45 -11.92 25.52 -12.63
C LEU A 45 -12.34 24.97 -11.27
N VAL A 46 -11.43 24.35 -10.53
CA VAL A 46 -11.70 23.85 -9.17
C VAL A 46 -12.06 25.00 -8.23
N HIS A 47 -11.34 26.12 -8.34
CA HIS A 47 -11.62 27.30 -7.53
C HIS A 47 -13.01 27.89 -7.80
N GLN A 48 -13.38 27.98 -9.09
CA GLN A 48 -14.63 28.60 -9.55
C GLN A 48 -15.84 27.68 -9.33
N LEU A 49 -15.73 26.42 -9.72
CA LEU A 49 -16.86 25.49 -9.81
C LEU A 49 -17.06 24.70 -8.52
N ARG A 50 -16.04 24.58 -7.66
CA ARG A 50 -16.07 23.79 -6.43
C ARG A 50 -16.64 22.38 -6.68
N PRO A 51 -16.00 21.56 -7.54
CA PRO A 51 -16.45 20.20 -7.80
C PRO A 51 -16.30 19.32 -6.55
N ASP A 52 -16.99 18.20 -6.52
CA ASP A 52 -16.87 17.20 -5.45
C ASP A 52 -15.58 16.38 -5.61
N VAL A 53 -15.09 16.22 -6.84
CA VAL A 53 -13.87 15.46 -7.15
C VAL A 53 -13.24 15.94 -8.45
N VAL A 54 -11.92 15.77 -8.56
CA VAL A 54 -11.13 16.08 -9.75
C VAL A 54 -10.39 14.83 -10.19
N THR A 55 -10.47 14.49 -11.47
CA THR A 55 -9.50 13.56 -12.09
C THR A 55 -8.38 14.40 -12.70
N LEU A 56 -7.14 14.12 -12.33
CA LEU A 56 -6.00 14.97 -12.67
C LEU A 56 -4.86 14.15 -13.26
N ASP A 57 -4.57 14.36 -14.54
CA ASP A 57 -3.38 13.81 -15.17
C ASP A 57 -2.09 14.31 -14.50
N VAL A 58 -1.08 13.45 -14.45
CA VAL A 58 0.26 13.75 -13.95
C VAL A 58 1.03 14.66 -14.91
N ASP A 59 1.06 14.29 -16.19
CA ASP A 59 1.96 14.88 -17.19
C ASP A 59 1.21 15.87 -18.09
N MET A 60 1.11 17.13 -17.66
CA MET A 60 0.44 18.19 -18.40
C MET A 60 1.38 19.37 -18.71
N PRO A 61 1.16 20.10 -19.83
CA PRO A 61 1.92 21.30 -20.15
C PRO A 61 1.57 22.46 -19.21
N VAL A 62 2.36 23.55 -19.23
CA VAL A 62 2.18 24.79 -18.45
C VAL A 62 2.33 24.62 -16.93
N MET A 63 1.56 23.70 -16.35
CA MET A 63 1.59 23.29 -14.94
C MET A 63 1.30 21.80 -14.89
N SER A 64 2.19 21.03 -14.26
CA SER A 64 2.02 19.59 -14.09
C SER A 64 0.87 19.26 -13.14
N GLY A 65 0.39 18.02 -13.19
CA GLY A 65 -0.64 17.54 -12.27
C GLY A 65 -0.23 17.62 -10.80
N LEU A 66 1.05 17.37 -10.49
CA LEU A 66 1.54 17.45 -9.11
C LEU A 66 1.56 18.89 -8.58
N GLU A 67 1.92 19.86 -9.43
CA GLU A 67 1.86 21.29 -9.08
C GLU A 67 0.42 21.76 -8.91
N ALA A 68 -0.48 21.34 -9.81
CA ALA A 68 -1.90 21.62 -9.73
C ALA A 68 -2.53 21.00 -8.47
N LEU A 69 -2.14 19.78 -8.10
CA LEU A 69 -2.56 19.13 -6.86
C LEU A 69 -2.17 19.95 -5.63
N ASP A 70 -0.90 20.37 -5.50
CA ASP A 70 -0.45 21.19 -4.37
C ASP A 70 -1.23 22.51 -4.31
N GLN A 71 -1.47 23.15 -5.46
CA GLN A 71 -2.27 24.38 -5.53
C GLN A 71 -3.72 24.15 -5.09
N ILE A 72 -4.38 23.11 -5.62
CA ILE A 72 -5.76 22.74 -5.26
C ILE A 72 -5.84 22.49 -3.77
N MET A 73 -4.95 21.66 -3.20
CA MET A 73 -4.96 21.32 -1.78
C MET A 73 -4.74 22.54 -0.87
N ARG A 74 -3.96 23.54 -1.30
CA ARG A 74 -3.72 24.77 -0.51
C ARG A 74 -4.86 25.78 -0.58
N GLN A 75 -5.40 26.01 -1.78
CA GLN A 75 -6.33 27.10 -2.06
C GLN A 75 -7.79 26.67 -1.91
N THR A 76 -8.13 25.50 -2.44
CA THR A 76 -9.48 24.95 -2.48
C THR A 76 -9.41 23.42 -2.34
N PRO A 77 -9.09 22.91 -1.12
CA PRO A 77 -8.91 21.48 -0.90
C PRO A 77 -10.11 20.71 -1.43
N THR A 78 -9.85 19.87 -2.43
CA THR A 78 -10.85 19.11 -3.18
C THR A 78 -10.29 17.71 -3.40
N PRO A 79 -11.09 16.64 -3.26
CA PRO A 79 -10.65 15.28 -3.58
C PRO A 79 -10.06 15.18 -4.99
N VAL A 80 -8.84 14.64 -5.10
CA VAL A 80 -8.17 14.42 -6.38
C VAL A 80 -7.88 12.94 -6.57
N VAL A 81 -8.27 12.40 -7.73
CA VAL A 81 -7.84 11.10 -8.23
C VAL A 81 -6.84 11.32 -9.35
N MET A 82 -5.60 10.87 -9.17
CA MET A 82 -4.56 11.03 -10.19
C MET A 82 -4.82 10.09 -11.37
N VAL A 83 -4.57 10.56 -12.58
CA VAL A 83 -4.63 9.75 -13.80
C VAL A 83 -3.19 9.51 -14.24
N SER A 84 -2.71 8.27 -14.14
CA SER A 84 -1.28 7.93 -14.31
C SER A 84 -1.05 6.88 -15.39
N GLY A 85 0.10 6.95 -16.05
CA GLY A 85 0.62 5.84 -16.85
C GLY A 85 1.15 4.67 -16.01
N VAL A 86 1.71 3.67 -16.70
CA VAL A 86 2.26 2.42 -16.12
C VAL A 86 3.79 2.39 -16.04
N SER A 87 4.48 3.52 -16.20
CA SER A 87 5.94 3.56 -16.07
C SER A 87 6.38 3.68 -14.61
N ILE A 88 7.62 3.28 -14.28
CA ILE A 88 8.21 3.48 -12.94
C ILE A 88 8.22 4.98 -12.58
N ARG A 89 8.57 5.86 -13.53
CA ARG A 89 8.54 7.31 -13.33
C ARG A 89 7.14 7.79 -12.96
N SER A 90 6.11 7.32 -13.67
CA SER A 90 4.71 7.67 -13.38
C SER A 90 4.28 7.14 -12.01
N ALA A 91 4.75 5.94 -11.62
CA ALA A 91 4.49 5.36 -10.30
C ALA A 91 5.11 6.19 -9.15
N GLU A 92 6.36 6.64 -9.31
CA GLU A 92 7.03 7.53 -8.35
C GLU A 92 6.27 8.84 -8.16
N ILE A 93 5.87 9.50 -9.25
CA ILE A 93 5.15 10.76 -9.20
C ILE A 93 3.77 10.55 -8.57
N THR A 94 3.08 9.48 -8.93
CA THR A 94 1.74 9.18 -8.41
C THR A 94 1.76 8.88 -6.91
N LEU A 95 2.70 8.08 -6.42
CA LEU A 95 2.81 7.84 -4.97
C LEU A 95 3.25 9.09 -4.20
N LYS A 96 4.03 9.99 -4.81
CA LYS A 96 4.28 11.33 -4.25
C LYS A 96 2.99 12.18 -4.20
N ALA A 97 2.16 12.11 -5.23
CA ALA A 97 0.88 12.80 -5.27
C ALA A 97 -0.07 12.30 -4.17
N ILE A 98 -0.13 10.98 -3.92
CA ILE A 98 -0.88 10.41 -2.79
C ILE A 98 -0.37 10.97 -1.45
N GLN A 99 0.95 11.10 -1.27
CA GLN A 99 1.51 11.73 -0.06
C GLN A 99 1.22 13.23 0.04
N ALA A 100 1.07 13.91 -1.10
CA ALA A 100 0.70 15.33 -1.18
C ALA A 100 -0.81 15.60 -0.99
N GLY A 101 -1.61 14.54 -0.80
CA GLY A 101 -3.04 14.64 -0.46
C GLY A 101 -4.00 14.11 -1.52
N ALA A 102 -3.51 13.59 -2.66
CA ALA A 102 -4.38 12.87 -3.58
C ALA A 102 -4.99 11.64 -2.89
N VAL A 103 -6.25 11.35 -3.24
CA VAL A 103 -7.03 10.29 -2.59
C VAL A 103 -6.63 8.92 -3.10
N ASP A 104 -6.52 8.79 -4.42
CA ASP A 104 -6.13 7.56 -5.11
C ASP A 104 -5.66 7.88 -6.54
N PHE A 105 -5.40 6.85 -7.34
CA PHE A 105 -5.07 6.98 -8.75
C PHE A 105 -5.73 5.91 -9.62
N VAL A 106 -5.88 6.23 -10.91
CA VAL A 106 -6.38 5.34 -11.96
C VAL A 106 -5.35 5.26 -13.08
N LEU A 107 -5.34 4.15 -13.82
CA LEU A 107 -4.47 3.99 -14.97
C LEU A 107 -5.06 4.64 -16.23
N LYS A 108 -4.19 5.29 -17.02
CA LYS A 108 -4.52 5.73 -18.38
C LYS A 108 -4.77 4.51 -19.28
N TYR A 109 -5.81 4.60 -20.10
CA TYR A 109 -5.97 3.67 -21.21
C TYR A 109 -4.83 3.88 -22.21
N VAL A 110 -4.08 2.82 -22.50
CA VAL A 110 -3.06 2.80 -23.54
C VAL A 110 -3.49 1.80 -24.62
N PRO A 111 -3.76 2.24 -25.86
CA PRO A 111 -4.10 1.33 -26.95
C PRO A 111 -3.05 0.22 -27.09
N GLY A 112 -3.50 -1.04 -27.16
CA GLY A 112 -2.62 -2.21 -27.27
C GLY A 112 -2.04 -2.73 -25.95
N ALA A 113 -2.37 -2.11 -24.81
CA ALA A 113 -2.06 -2.70 -23.50
C ALA A 113 -2.85 -3.99 -23.27
N LYS A 114 -2.30 -4.91 -22.47
CA LYS A 114 -2.97 -6.16 -22.04
C LYS A 114 -4.10 -5.95 -21.04
N VAL A 115 -4.44 -4.71 -20.72
CA VAL A 115 -5.48 -4.37 -19.73
C VAL A 115 -6.82 -4.22 -20.44
N ASN A 116 -7.86 -4.84 -19.89
CA ASN A 116 -9.20 -4.77 -20.42
C ASN A 116 -9.77 -3.34 -20.31
N PRO A 117 -10.25 -2.71 -21.41
CA PRO A 117 -10.84 -1.37 -21.37
C PRO A 117 -12.01 -1.25 -20.38
N GLU A 118 -12.82 -2.31 -20.23
CA GLU A 118 -13.93 -2.31 -19.28
C GLU A 118 -13.47 -2.32 -17.82
N GLU A 119 -12.33 -2.97 -17.51
CA GLU A 119 -11.75 -2.94 -16.17
C GLU A 119 -11.27 -1.53 -15.81
N ILE A 120 -10.61 -0.83 -16.75
CA ILE A 120 -10.20 0.56 -16.54
C ILE A 120 -11.42 1.46 -16.34
N ARG A 121 -12.47 1.28 -17.16
CA ARG A 121 -13.70 2.05 -17.02
C ARG A 121 -14.33 1.88 -15.64
N LEU A 122 -14.46 0.63 -15.17
CA LEU A 122 -15.01 0.33 -13.85
C LEU A 122 -14.12 0.87 -12.72
N ASP A 123 -12.79 0.75 -12.84
CA ASP A 123 -11.83 1.30 -11.88
C ASP A 123 -11.98 2.82 -11.75
N VAL A 124 -12.04 3.54 -12.88
CA VAL A 124 -12.26 5.01 -12.91
C VAL A 124 -13.55 5.38 -12.21
N ILE A 125 -14.67 4.78 -12.58
CA ILE A 125 -15.98 5.08 -11.99
C ILE A 125 -15.95 4.83 -10.48
N SER A 126 -15.36 3.70 -10.06
CA SER A 126 -15.33 3.28 -8.67
C SER A 126 -14.49 4.22 -7.80
N LYS A 127 -13.29 4.58 -8.24
CA LYS A 127 -12.36 5.44 -7.50
C LYS A 127 -12.79 6.90 -7.48
N VAL A 128 -13.37 7.41 -8.57
CA VAL A 128 -13.92 8.77 -8.60
C VAL A 128 -15.12 8.89 -7.66
N ARG A 129 -16.00 7.88 -7.65
CA ARG A 129 -17.12 7.83 -6.70
C ARG A 129 -16.66 7.75 -5.25
N ALA A 130 -15.67 6.89 -4.98
CA ALA A 130 -15.06 6.75 -3.66
C ALA A 130 -14.45 8.09 -3.19
N ALA A 131 -13.69 8.76 -4.05
CA ALA A 131 -13.01 10.00 -3.70
C ALA A 131 -13.97 11.16 -3.44
N ALA A 132 -15.10 11.25 -4.15
CA ALA A 132 -16.11 12.28 -3.92
C ALA A 132 -16.69 12.27 -2.48
N GLY A 133 -16.66 11.14 -1.79
CA GLY A 133 -17.10 11.02 -0.40
C GLY A 133 -16.05 11.42 0.64
N VAL A 134 -14.80 11.69 0.22
CA VAL A 134 -13.68 11.93 1.13
C VAL A 134 -13.65 13.39 1.56
N ARG A 135 -13.63 13.63 2.87
CA ARG A 135 -13.40 14.98 3.41
C ARG A 135 -11.91 15.30 3.37
N VAL A 136 -11.50 16.16 2.45
CA VAL A 136 -10.14 16.70 2.41
C VAL A 136 -10.02 17.81 3.44
N VAL A 137 -9.36 17.53 4.56
CA VAL A 137 -9.11 18.52 5.61
C VAL A 137 -7.88 19.34 5.24
N ARG A 138 -7.98 20.66 5.43
CA ARG A 138 -6.88 21.59 5.22
C ARG A 138 -5.77 21.31 6.23
N THR A 139 -4.77 20.53 5.83
CA THR A 139 -3.52 20.46 6.59
C THR A 139 -2.81 21.79 6.37
N ILE A 140 -3.00 22.74 7.29
CA ILE A 140 -2.18 23.95 7.31
C ILE A 140 -0.75 23.46 7.54
N PRO A 141 0.18 23.60 6.58
CA PRO A 141 1.58 23.35 6.87
C PRO A 141 1.95 24.44 7.87
N ASN A 142 2.25 24.03 9.10
CA ASN A 142 2.88 24.92 10.07
C ASN A 142 4.29 25.20 9.54
N HIS A 143 4.40 26.10 8.56
CA HIS A 143 5.65 26.53 8.00
C HIS A 143 6.45 27.22 9.12
N LEU A 144 7.62 26.66 9.40
CA LEU A 144 8.86 27.42 9.60
C LEU A 144 8.67 28.72 10.40
N GLY A 145 8.54 28.56 11.71
CA GLY A 145 8.46 29.67 12.66
C GLY A 145 9.43 29.48 13.81
N GLN A 146 10.63 30.03 13.64
CA GLN A 146 11.48 30.57 14.70
C GLN A 146 12.34 29.58 15.50
N SER A 147 13.46 29.22 14.89
CA SER A 147 14.73 29.10 15.59
C SER A 147 15.18 30.45 16.19
N SER A 148 15.47 30.47 17.49
CA SER A 148 16.44 31.35 18.17
C SER A 148 16.64 30.87 19.63
N PRO A 149 17.78 31.13 20.29
CA PRO A 149 19.14 30.70 19.92
C PRO A 149 19.91 30.04 21.10
N ALA A 150 21.10 29.52 20.78
CA ALA A 150 22.25 29.25 21.66
C ALA A 150 22.23 28.01 22.58
N SER A 151 23.09 27.04 22.25
CA SER A 151 24.33 26.88 23.03
C SER A 151 25.41 26.16 22.23
N GLN A 152 26.61 26.74 22.31
CA GLN A 152 27.83 26.43 21.58
C GLN A 152 28.50 25.16 22.11
N VAL A 153 29.06 24.33 21.23
CA VAL A 153 30.36 23.67 21.45
C VAL A 153 31.04 23.38 20.10
N THR A 154 32.14 24.08 19.83
CA THR A 154 33.21 23.75 18.86
C THR A 154 34.10 22.64 19.44
N PRO A 155 34.74 21.77 18.64
CA PRO A 155 36.03 22.11 18.01
C PRO A 155 36.22 21.54 16.58
N THR A 156 36.69 22.34 15.62
CA THR A 156 38.11 22.55 15.21
C THR A 156 38.59 21.55 14.15
N ALA A 157 38.98 22.12 13.02
CA ALA A 157 39.56 21.46 11.86
C ALA A 157 41.04 21.10 12.04
N ALA A 158 41.43 19.95 11.50
CA ALA A 158 42.75 19.60 10.98
C ALA A 158 42.56 18.30 10.15
N GLN A 159 43.22 18.01 9.04
CA GLN A 159 44.09 18.72 8.11
C GLN A 159 44.20 17.79 6.89
N LEU A 160 44.40 18.37 5.71
CA LEU A 160 44.74 17.68 4.46
C LEU A 160 46.05 16.89 4.60
N SER A 161 46.18 15.77 3.89
CA SER A 161 47.32 15.51 2.99
C SER A 161 47.09 14.30 2.09
N ALA A 162 47.30 14.54 0.81
CA ALA A 162 47.46 13.54 -0.24
C ALA A 162 48.86 12.93 -0.21
N ASN A 163 48.98 11.66 -0.62
CA ASN A 163 50.04 11.18 -1.50
C ASN A 163 49.66 9.78 -2.02
N GLY A 164 49.77 9.59 -3.34
CA GLY A 164 49.61 8.31 -4.00
C GLY A 164 50.87 7.45 -3.93
N ASP A 165 50.75 6.17 -4.28
CA ASP A 165 51.34 5.56 -5.49
C ASP A 165 50.91 4.08 -5.60
N ALA A 166 51.24 3.49 -6.73
CA ALA A 166 50.61 2.40 -7.44
C ALA A 166 50.85 0.94 -6.99
N SER A 167 49.91 0.10 -7.44
CA SER A 167 50.08 -1.25 -8.03
C SER A 167 50.83 -2.35 -7.25
N LYS A 168 50.09 -3.42 -6.88
CA LYS A 168 50.26 -4.76 -7.46
C LYS A 168 49.25 -5.79 -6.91
N ARG A 169 48.67 -6.54 -7.86
CA ARG A 169 48.15 -7.93 -7.85
C ARG A 169 48.16 -8.70 -6.51
N VAL A 170 47.07 -9.43 -6.23
CA VAL A 170 47.01 -10.92 -6.32
C VAL A 170 45.56 -11.41 -6.15
N SER A 171 45.23 -12.37 -7.01
CA SER A 171 44.08 -13.25 -7.05
C SER A 171 43.77 -13.97 -5.72
N GLY A 172 42.49 -14.00 -5.35
CA GLY A 172 41.99 -14.88 -4.28
C GLY A 172 40.50 -15.11 -4.43
N ALA A 173 40.14 -16.16 -5.16
CA ALA A 173 38.81 -16.74 -5.16
C ALA A 173 38.41 -17.07 -3.72
N ARG A 174 37.46 -16.32 -3.16
CA ARG A 174 36.77 -16.68 -1.91
C ARG A 174 35.39 -17.16 -2.26
N THR A 175 35.28 -18.48 -2.28
CA THR A 175 34.06 -19.25 -2.11
C THR A 175 33.13 -18.56 -1.11
N LYS A 176 31.91 -18.27 -1.56
CA LYS A 176 30.80 -17.88 -0.69
C LYS A 176 30.51 -19.07 0.23
N SER A 177 31.24 -19.15 1.33
CA SER A 177 30.81 -19.94 2.47
C SER A 177 29.55 -19.26 2.97
N SER A 178 28.43 -19.90 2.67
CA SER A 178 27.15 -19.69 3.32
C SER A 178 27.36 -19.77 4.82
N LYS A 179 27.57 -18.63 5.46
CA LYS A 179 27.23 -18.48 6.87
C LYS A 179 25.72 -18.61 6.93
N VAL A 180 25.28 -19.85 7.17
CA VAL A 180 24.00 -20.14 7.80
C VAL A 180 24.01 -19.35 9.10
N VAL A 181 23.40 -18.17 9.06
CA VAL A 181 23.01 -17.45 10.27
C VAL A 181 21.93 -18.33 10.89
N ASN A 182 22.26 -18.95 12.03
CA ASN A 182 21.30 -19.68 12.85
C ASN A 182 20.03 -18.83 13.01
N GLY A 183 18.90 -19.42 12.65
CA GLY A 183 17.67 -18.69 12.35
C GLY A 183 17.09 -17.93 13.52
N ASP A 184 16.80 -16.66 13.28
CA ASP A 184 15.60 -16.05 13.83
C ASP A 184 14.41 -16.79 13.21
N SER A 185 14.00 -17.89 13.84
CA SER A 185 12.79 -18.59 13.42
C SER A 185 11.64 -17.58 13.48
N VAL A 186 11.03 -17.26 12.34
CA VAL A 186 9.88 -16.36 12.30
C VAL A 186 8.75 -17.01 13.09
N ARG A 187 8.39 -16.44 14.24
CA ARG A 187 7.32 -16.94 15.12
C ARG A 187 6.05 -16.11 15.08
N GLU A 188 6.09 -14.99 14.36
CA GLU A 188 4.98 -14.07 14.23
C GLU A 188 4.96 -13.52 12.82
N LEU A 189 3.77 -13.49 12.21
CA LEU A 189 3.55 -13.02 10.85
C LEU A 189 2.35 -12.09 10.79
N ILE A 190 2.58 -10.87 10.32
CA ILE A 190 1.52 -9.92 9.98
C ILE A 190 1.22 -10.06 8.50
N VAL A 191 -0.05 -10.24 8.13
CA VAL A 191 -0.52 -10.12 6.74
C VAL A 191 -1.46 -8.93 6.62
N VAL A 192 -1.10 -7.95 5.80
CA VAL A 192 -1.82 -6.69 5.60
C VAL A 192 -2.47 -6.70 4.22
N GLY A 193 -3.77 -6.50 4.15
CA GLY A 193 -4.52 -6.28 2.91
C GLY A 193 -5.02 -4.84 2.80
N ALA A 194 -4.86 -4.21 1.64
CA ALA A 194 -5.38 -2.86 1.38
C ALA A 194 -5.65 -2.60 -0.12
N SER A 195 -6.47 -1.57 -0.41
CA SER A 195 -6.78 -1.13 -1.77
C SER A 195 -6.80 0.41 -1.84
N THR A 196 -7.91 1.06 -2.23
CA THR A 196 -8.03 2.52 -2.27
C THR A 196 -7.71 3.20 -0.93
N GLY A 197 -6.78 4.16 -0.96
CA GLY A 197 -6.21 4.83 0.22
C GLY A 197 -5.16 3.99 0.97
N GLY A 198 -4.89 2.78 0.49
CA GLY A 198 -4.03 1.79 1.13
C GLY A 198 -2.58 2.22 1.33
N PRO A 199 -1.88 2.85 0.36
CA PRO A 199 -0.48 3.26 0.57
C PRO A 199 -0.26 4.15 1.81
N ILE A 200 -1.17 5.09 2.07
CA ILE A 200 -1.11 5.94 3.27
C ILE A 200 -1.45 5.14 4.52
N ALA A 201 -2.49 4.29 4.48
CA ALA A 201 -2.89 3.48 5.63
C ALA A 201 -1.82 2.47 6.04
N ILE A 202 -1.20 1.77 5.07
CA ILE A 202 -0.08 0.84 5.27
C ILE A 202 1.09 1.57 5.91
N LYS A 203 1.48 2.73 5.38
CA LYS A 203 2.56 3.54 5.95
C LYS A 203 2.26 3.93 7.41
N ARG A 204 1.04 4.41 7.70
CA ARG A 204 0.64 4.81 9.06
C ARG A 204 0.68 3.63 10.03
N PHE A 205 0.17 2.47 9.61
CA PHE A 205 0.21 1.24 10.38
C PHE A 205 1.64 0.79 10.65
N LEU A 206 2.43 0.54 9.59
CA LEU A 206 3.79 0.01 9.70
C LEU A 206 4.77 0.98 10.35
N GLY A 207 4.60 2.29 10.13
CA GLY A 207 5.39 3.34 10.79
C GLY A 207 5.10 3.49 12.29
N SER A 208 3.98 2.94 12.77
CA SER A 208 3.61 2.94 14.19
C SER A 208 4.01 1.64 14.91
N LEU A 209 4.49 0.63 14.18
CA LEU A 209 5.06 -0.56 14.81
C LEU A 209 6.42 -0.22 15.44
N PRO A 210 6.76 -0.82 16.59
CA PRO A 210 8.01 -0.53 17.25
C PRO A 210 9.19 -1.10 16.46
N ALA A 211 10.32 -0.39 16.47
CA ALA A 211 11.50 -0.79 15.71
C ALA A 211 12.06 -2.17 16.12
N ASN A 212 11.74 -2.67 17.31
CA ASN A 212 12.15 -4.00 17.79
C ASN A 212 11.13 -5.11 17.49
N PHE A 213 10.04 -4.85 16.76
CA PHE A 213 9.13 -5.89 16.30
C PHE A 213 9.92 -6.95 15.51
N ALA A 214 9.75 -8.23 15.86
CA ALA A 214 10.57 -9.34 15.36
C ALA A 214 9.83 -10.26 14.37
N GLY A 215 8.54 -10.01 14.10
CA GLY A 215 7.77 -10.79 13.13
C GLY A 215 8.13 -10.46 11.68
N ALA A 216 7.70 -11.32 10.76
CA ALA A 216 7.67 -11.03 9.34
C ALA A 216 6.38 -10.29 8.97
N ILE A 217 6.40 -9.53 7.88
CA ILE A 217 5.26 -8.74 7.41
C ILE A 217 5.05 -9.06 5.93
N VAL A 218 3.82 -9.41 5.55
CA VAL A 218 3.39 -9.57 4.16
C VAL A 218 2.34 -8.51 3.85
N VAL A 219 2.51 -7.78 2.74
CA VAL A 219 1.60 -6.72 2.30
C VAL A 219 1.03 -7.10 0.94
N VAL A 220 -0.29 -7.14 0.86
CA VAL A 220 -1.04 -7.27 -0.39
C VAL A 220 -1.80 -5.98 -0.61
N GLN A 221 -1.29 -5.18 -1.54
CA GLN A 221 -1.90 -3.92 -1.95
C GLN A 221 -2.38 -4.08 -3.39
N HIS A 222 -3.65 -3.76 -3.65
CA HIS A 222 -4.17 -3.73 -5.02
C HIS A 222 -3.61 -2.51 -5.77
N ILE A 223 -2.45 -2.68 -6.38
CA ILE A 223 -1.77 -1.70 -7.25
C ILE A 223 -1.08 -2.41 -8.42
N PRO A 224 -0.85 -1.72 -9.55
CA PRO A 224 -0.13 -2.29 -10.69
C PRO A 224 1.32 -2.64 -10.36
N GLN A 225 1.90 -3.62 -11.07
CA GLN A 225 3.26 -4.12 -10.83
C GLN A 225 4.35 -3.01 -10.76
N PRO A 226 4.38 -1.98 -11.63
CA PRO A 226 5.39 -0.91 -11.54
C PRO A 226 5.36 -0.12 -10.22
N PHE A 227 4.21 -0.12 -9.52
CA PHE A 227 4.00 0.64 -8.30
C PHE A 227 4.44 -0.12 -7.05
N THR A 228 4.50 -1.45 -7.09
CA THR A 228 4.90 -2.24 -5.91
C THR A 228 6.36 -1.99 -5.52
N ALA A 229 7.25 -1.85 -6.50
CA ALA A 229 8.66 -1.53 -6.25
C ALA A 229 8.84 -0.13 -5.63
N VAL A 230 8.06 0.84 -6.09
CA VAL A 230 8.08 2.20 -5.53
C VAL A 230 7.52 2.20 -4.10
N LEU A 231 6.44 1.46 -3.85
CA LEU A 231 5.89 1.29 -2.50
C LEU A 231 6.92 0.65 -1.55
N ALA A 232 7.64 -0.38 -1.99
CA ALA A 232 8.71 -1.02 -1.21
C ALA A 232 9.82 -0.03 -0.84
N ALA A 233 10.30 0.76 -1.81
CA ALA A 233 11.30 1.80 -1.55
C ALA A 233 10.79 2.85 -0.54
N GLN A 234 9.53 3.26 -0.66
CA GLN A 234 8.92 4.21 0.27
C GLN A 234 8.77 3.65 1.69
N LEU A 235 8.33 2.39 1.84
CA LEU A 235 8.20 1.76 3.15
C LEU A 235 9.58 1.55 3.80
N THR A 236 10.59 1.15 3.04
CA THR A 236 11.97 1.04 3.54
C THR A 236 12.49 2.39 4.04
N ALA A 237 12.21 3.48 3.33
CA ALA A 237 12.68 4.81 3.71
C ALA A 237 11.95 5.41 4.92
N GLN A 238 10.77 4.91 5.26
CA GLN A 238 9.84 5.58 6.19
C GLN A 238 9.41 4.71 7.37
N THR A 239 9.89 3.48 7.44
CA THR A 239 9.60 2.52 8.52
C THR A 239 10.91 1.91 9.02
N PRO A 240 10.94 1.28 10.21
CA PRO A 240 12.16 0.64 10.73
C PRO A 240 12.47 -0.71 10.08
N PHE A 241 11.75 -1.10 9.02
CA PHE A 241 11.86 -2.40 8.36
C PHE A 241 12.41 -2.25 6.94
N THR A 242 13.05 -3.31 6.45
CA THR A 242 13.38 -3.44 5.03
C THR A 242 12.16 -3.96 4.29
N ALA A 243 11.84 -3.39 3.14
CA ALA A 243 10.75 -3.84 2.29
C ALA A 243 11.23 -4.18 0.88
N GLU A 244 10.74 -5.31 0.35
CA GLU A 244 11.03 -5.76 -1.00
C GLU A 244 9.76 -6.31 -1.69
N VAL A 245 9.76 -6.28 -3.02
CA VAL A 245 8.73 -6.97 -3.80
C VAL A 245 9.13 -8.43 -3.87
N VAL A 246 8.19 -9.32 -3.56
CA VAL A 246 8.46 -10.75 -3.53
C VAL A 246 8.94 -11.25 -4.89
N GLU A 247 10.04 -12.00 -4.88
CA GLU A 247 10.46 -12.90 -5.94
C GLU A 247 10.01 -14.33 -5.65
N ASP A 248 9.78 -15.11 -6.70
CA ASP A 248 9.29 -16.48 -6.55
C ASP A 248 10.31 -17.36 -5.82
N GLY A 249 9.88 -17.99 -4.72
CA GLY A 249 10.71 -18.86 -3.89
C GLY A 249 11.42 -18.15 -2.73
N ASP A 250 11.19 -16.85 -2.51
CA ASP A 250 11.71 -16.10 -1.38
C ASP A 250 11.35 -16.76 -0.05
N HIS A 251 12.27 -16.69 0.92
CA HIS A 251 11.99 -17.21 2.27
C HIS A 251 11.42 -16.10 3.13
N LEU A 252 10.43 -16.45 3.95
CA LEU A 252 9.93 -15.55 4.96
C LEU A 252 11.02 -15.23 5.99
N GLN A 253 11.32 -13.94 6.16
CA GLN A 253 12.34 -13.45 7.08
C GLN A 253 11.74 -12.51 8.13
N ALA A 254 12.25 -12.63 9.36
CA ALA A 254 11.91 -11.72 10.46
C ALA A 254 12.31 -10.28 10.10
N ARG A 255 11.54 -9.31 10.58
CA ARG A 255 11.82 -7.87 10.43
C ARG A 255 11.85 -7.39 8.96
N HIS A 256 11.20 -8.14 8.08
CA HIS A 256 11.13 -7.85 6.65
C HIS A 256 9.67 -7.67 6.20
N ILE A 257 9.45 -6.71 5.30
CA ILE A 257 8.16 -6.46 4.63
C ILE A 257 8.22 -7.03 3.21
N PHE A 258 7.42 -8.05 2.95
CA PHE A 258 7.26 -8.68 1.65
C PHE A 258 6.02 -8.14 0.94
N ILE A 259 6.20 -7.46 -0.18
CA ILE A 259 5.09 -6.88 -0.95
C ILE A 259 4.72 -7.82 -2.10
N ALA A 260 3.46 -8.24 -2.15
CA ALA A 260 2.94 -9.00 -3.28
C ALA A 260 3.10 -8.20 -4.58
N PRO A 261 3.70 -8.77 -5.64
CA PRO A 261 3.78 -8.10 -6.93
C PRO A 261 2.38 -7.94 -7.54
N GLY A 262 2.22 -6.90 -8.36
CA GLY A 262 1.03 -6.78 -9.20
C GLY A 262 0.93 -7.94 -10.21
N ASP A 263 -0.28 -8.25 -10.64
CA ASP A 263 -0.58 -9.25 -11.66
C ASP A 263 -0.26 -10.71 -11.32
N ARG A 264 0.19 -11.04 -10.10
CA ARG A 264 0.38 -12.43 -9.62
C ARG A 264 -0.19 -12.61 -8.23
N HIS A 265 -0.76 -13.77 -7.92
CA HIS A 265 -1.15 -14.12 -6.55
C HIS A 265 0.07 -14.50 -5.72
N LEU A 266 0.09 -14.08 -4.45
CA LEU A 266 1.13 -14.43 -3.48
C LEU A 266 0.60 -15.51 -2.53
N LEU A 267 1.33 -16.60 -2.39
CA LEU A 267 1.01 -17.71 -1.48
C LEU A 267 2.19 -18.02 -0.57
N LEU A 268 1.91 -18.52 0.64
CA LEU A 268 2.91 -19.14 1.51
C LEU A 268 2.80 -20.66 1.43
N ASN A 269 3.91 -21.34 1.20
CA ASN A 269 3.97 -22.80 1.21
C ASN A 269 4.37 -23.37 2.59
N PRO A 270 4.21 -24.69 2.83
CA PRO A 270 4.60 -25.32 4.09
C PRO A 270 6.09 -25.22 4.45
N GLY A 271 6.95 -24.97 3.46
CA GLY A 271 8.38 -24.72 3.63
C GLY A 271 8.72 -23.27 4.02
N LEU A 272 7.72 -22.44 4.32
CA LEU A 272 7.83 -21.02 4.62
C LEU A 272 8.46 -20.19 3.48
N ARG A 273 8.21 -20.63 2.24
CA ARG A 273 8.57 -19.87 1.04
C ARG A 273 7.34 -19.21 0.45
N LEU A 274 7.57 -18.02 -0.09
CA LEU A 274 6.61 -17.23 -0.81
C LEU A 274 6.62 -17.68 -2.29
N GLU A 275 5.46 -18.06 -2.79
CA GLU A 275 5.26 -18.55 -4.14
C GLU A 275 4.33 -17.62 -4.91
N LEU A 276 4.67 -17.37 -6.16
CA LEU A 276 3.91 -16.50 -7.05
C LEU A 276 3.17 -17.32 -8.10
N HIS A 277 1.87 -17.10 -8.19
CA HIS A 277 0.99 -17.87 -9.07
C HIS A 277 0.24 -16.98 -10.06
N ASP A 278 0.15 -17.43 -11.31
CA ASP A 278 -0.48 -16.71 -12.44
C ASP A 278 -1.95 -17.10 -12.67
N GLY A 279 -2.60 -17.72 -11.67
CA GLY A 279 -4.00 -18.11 -11.71
C GLY A 279 -4.95 -16.95 -12.03
N GLU A 280 -6.18 -17.26 -12.41
CA GLU A 280 -7.18 -16.26 -12.82
C GLU A 280 -7.48 -15.25 -11.70
N PRO A 281 -7.73 -13.96 -12.04
CA PRO A 281 -8.10 -12.97 -11.05
C PRO A 281 -9.32 -13.39 -10.22
N ILE A 282 -9.21 -13.26 -8.90
CA ILE A 282 -10.33 -13.57 -8.00
C ILE A 282 -11.13 -12.30 -7.78
N ARG A 283 -12.37 -12.29 -8.29
CA ARG A 283 -13.26 -11.12 -8.24
C ARG A 283 -12.61 -9.86 -8.84
N GLY A 284 -11.82 -10.04 -9.88
CA GLY A 284 -11.10 -8.97 -10.57
C GLY A 284 -9.77 -8.56 -9.93
N ASN A 285 -9.35 -9.16 -8.81
CA ASN A 285 -8.09 -8.82 -8.15
C ASN A 285 -7.02 -9.89 -8.39
N ARG A 286 -5.83 -9.43 -8.81
CA ARG A 286 -4.58 -10.21 -8.84
C ARG A 286 -3.41 -9.26 -8.57
N PRO A 287 -2.82 -9.26 -7.36
CA PRO A 287 -2.99 -10.23 -6.27
C PRO A 287 -4.36 -10.13 -5.59
N SER A 288 -4.77 -11.22 -4.91
CA SER A 288 -5.96 -11.25 -4.05
C SER A 288 -5.53 -11.45 -2.61
N ILE A 289 -6.11 -10.63 -1.72
CA ILE A 289 -5.81 -10.63 -0.28
C ILE A 289 -6.30 -11.93 0.36
N ASP A 290 -7.50 -12.40 0.01
CA ASP A 290 -8.08 -13.64 0.51
C ASP A 290 -7.17 -14.85 0.26
N VAL A 291 -6.56 -14.93 -0.93
CA VAL A 291 -5.65 -16.03 -1.31
C VAL A 291 -4.42 -16.06 -0.41
N THR A 292 -3.77 -14.91 -0.27
CA THR A 292 -2.58 -14.77 0.56
C THR A 292 -2.89 -15.06 2.03
N MET A 293 -3.96 -14.48 2.57
CA MET A 293 -4.38 -14.71 3.96
C MET A 293 -4.70 -16.19 4.24
N LYS A 294 -5.42 -16.86 3.33
CA LYS A 294 -5.77 -18.29 3.49
C LYS A 294 -4.54 -19.20 3.44
N SER A 295 -3.63 -18.99 2.50
CA SER A 295 -2.40 -19.78 2.40
C SER A 295 -1.50 -19.57 3.63
N ILE A 296 -1.35 -18.34 4.10
CA ILE A 296 -0.61 -18.03 5.34
C ILE A 296 -1.22 -18.75 6.54
N ALA A 297 -2.53 -18.65 6.75
CA ALA A 297 -3.20 -19.31 7.87
C ALA A 297 -3.15 -20.85 7.81
N GLN A 298 -2.92 -21.43 6.62
CA GLN A 298 -2.77 -22.88 6.45
C GLN A 298 -1.36 -23.36 6.75
N CYS A 299 -0.35 -22.59 6.33
CA CYS A 299 1.05 -23.01 6.28
C CYS A 299 1.90 -22.46 7.43
N PHE A 300 1.57 -21.29 7.98
CA PHE A 300 2.35 -20.69 9.06
C PHE A 300 1.94 -21.30 10.42
N PRO A 301 2.84 -22.01 11.12
CA PRO A 301 2.48 -22.80 12.31
C PRO A 301 2.43 -21.97 13.60
N TYR A 302 2.79 -20.69 13.55
CA TYR A 302 2.87 -19.81 14.71
C TYR A 302 1.83 -18.68 14.61
N GLN A 303 2.04 -17.60 15.39
CA GLN A 303 1.06 -16.53 15.51
C GLN A 303 0.89 -15.76 14.19
N VAL A 304 -0.35 -15.69 13.71
CA VAL A 304 -0.73 -14.87 12.55
C VAL A 304 -1.59 -13.69 13.00
N HIS A 305 -1.27 -12.52 12.47
CA HIS A 305 -2.06 -11.30 12.60
C HIS A 305 -2.58 -10.88 11.22
N GLY A 306 -3.89 -10.98 11.02
CA GLY A 306 -4.54 -10.51 9.81
C GLY A 306 -5.00 -9.07 9.96
N VAL A 307 -4.54 -8.16 9.10
CA VAL A 307 -4.90 -6.74 9.12
C VAL A 307 -5.56 -6.37 7.79
N LEU A 308 -6.78 -5.84 7.85
CA LEU A 308 -7.50 -5.36 6.66
C LEU A 308 -7.74 -3.85 6.76
N LEU A 309 -7.11 -3.11 5.85
CA LEU A 309 -7.16 -1.65 5.80
C LEU A 309 -8.15 -1.16 4.74
N THR A 310 -8.27 0.16 4.63
CA THR A 310 -9.10 0.87 3.65
C THR A 310 -9.03 0.24 2.25
N GLY A 311 -10.19 0.18 1.62
CA GLY A 311 -10.32 -0.41 0.29
C GLY A 311 -11.77 -0.67 -0.09
N MET A 312 -12.01 -0.71 -1.39
CA MET A 312 -13.31 -1.03 -1.97
C MET A 312 -13.48 -2.55 -2.15
N GLY A 313 -14.74 -3.02 -2.10
CA GLY A 313 -15.06 -4.42 -2.31
C GLY A 313 -14.98 -5.23 -1.02
N ASP A 314 -14.71 -6.53 -1.15
CA ASP A 314 -14.75 -7.48 -0.03
C ASP A 314 -13.54 -8.41 0.06
N ASP A 315 -12.52 -8.20 -0.78
CA ASP A 315 -11.31 -9.03 -0.74
C ASP A 315 -10.58 -8.85 0.60
N GLY A 316 -10.10 -9.96 1.16
CA GLY A 316 -9.51 -10.06 2.49
C GLY A 316 -10.51 -10.35 3.61
N ALA A 317 -11.82 -10.12 3.42
CA ALA A 317 -12.81 -10.38 4.47
C ALA A 317 -12.88 -11.89 4.79
N THR A 318 -12.92 -12.75 3.78
CA THR A 318 -12.99 -14.21 4.01
C THR A 318 -11.63 -14.79 4.43
N GLY A 319 -10.53 -14.14 4.02
CA GLY A 319 -9.18 -14.40 4.48
C GLY A 319 -9.01 -14.13 5.97
N LEU A 320 -9.50 -12.99 6.47
CA LEU A 320 -9.54 -12.70 7.91
C LEU A 320 -10.37 -13.74 8.66
N ALA A 321 -11.58 -14.07 8.17
CA ALA A 321 -12.42 -15.09 8.80
C ALA A 321 -11.68 -16.42 8.94
N TYR A 322 -10.91 -16.77 7.91
CA TYR A 322 -10.12 -17.99 7.88
C TYR A 322 -8.91 -17.93 8.83
N ILE A 323 -8.17 -16.82 8.89
CA ILE A 323 -7.11 -16.58 9.89
C ILE A 323 -7.66 -16.77 11.31
N ARG A 324 -8.81 -16.15 11.60
CA ARG A 324 -9.50 -16.26 12.89
C ARG A 324 -9.87 -17.70 13.22
N SER A 325 -10.39 -18.45 12.25
CA SER A 325 -10.75 -19.87 12.42
C SER A 325 -9.55 -20.77 12.74
N LYS A 326 -8.32 -20.32 12.43
CA LYS A 326 -7.06 -21.00 12.75
C LYS A 326 -6.38 -20.49 14.02
N GLY A 327 -7.05 -19.62 14.79
CA GLY A 327 -6.52 -19.06 16.03
C GLY A 327 -5.66 -17.81 15.87
N GLY A 328 -5.58 -17.24 14.65
CA GLY A 328 -4.95 -15.95 14.43
C GLY A 328 -5.81 -14.80 14.96
N THR A 329 -5.19 -13.64 15.17
CA THR A 329 -5.90 -12.41 15.60
C THR A 329 -6.15 -11.50 14.41
N THR A 330 -7.33 -10.92 14.34
CA THR A 330 -7.78 -10.16 13.17
C THR A 330 -8.13 -8.71 13.51
N TYR A 331 -7.73 -7.80 12.62
CA TYR A 331 -7.85 -6.37 12.79
C TYR A 331 -8.45 -5.74 11.54
N ALA A 332 -9.33 -4.77 11.72
CA ALA A 332 -9.85 -3.97 10.62
C ALA A 332 -9.70 -2.47 10.91
N GLN A 333 -9.40 -1.71 9.86
CA GLN A 333 -9.39 -0.25 9.96
C GLN A 333 -10.80 0.28 10.24
N SER A 334 -10.91 1.16 11.23
CA SER A 334 -12.14 1.86 11.57
C SER A 334 -12.65 2.70 10.41
N GLY A 335 -13.96 2.68 10.13
CA GLY A 335 -14.56 3.48 9.05
C GLY A 335 -14.25 4.98 9.10
N GLU A 336 -14.06 5.54 10.30
CA GLU A 336 -13.70 6.96 10.52
C GLU A 336 -12.36 7.36 9.90
N THR A 337 -11.43 6.42 9.78
CA THR A 337 -10.08 6.68 9.24
C THR A 337 -9.88 6.08 7.85
N CYS A 338 -10.83 5.31 7.35
CA CYS A 338 -10.82 4.76 6.01
C CYS A 338 -11.05 5.86 4.97
N VAL A 339 -10.35 5.76 3.84
CA VAL A 339 -10.74 6.50 2.63
C VAL A 339 -11.98 5.83 2.03
N VAL A 340 -11.98 4.51 1.95
CA VAL A 340 -13.12 3.67 1.55
C VAL A 340 -13.32 2.57 2.58
N ASN A 341 -14.46 2.60 3.26
CA ASN A 341 -14.83 1.60 4.25
C ASN A 341 -15.62 0.44 3.60
N GLY A 342 -15.06 -0.19 2.56
CA GLY A 342 -15.67 -1.35 1.90
C GLY A 342 -15.15 -2.65 2.49
N MET A 343 -13.89 -2.96 2.23
CA MET A 343 -13.23 -4.18 2.68
C MET A 343 -13.26 -4.34 4.21
N PRO A 344 -12.89 -3.32 5.03
CA PRO A 344 -12.95 -3.44 6.49
C PRO A 344 -14.38 -3.66 7.00
N GLN A 345 -15.36 -2.89 6.50
CA GLN A 345 -16.76 -3.04 6.88
C GLN A 345 -17.27 -4.44 6.57
N ARG A 346 -16.95 -4.97 5.40
CA ARG A 346 -17.40 -6.30 5.03
C ARG A 346 -16.83 -7.40 5.93
N ALA A 347 -15.57 -7.27 6.36
CA ALA A 347 -14.98 -8.18 7.34
C ALA A 347 -15.69 -8.08 8.71
N ILE A 348 -16.05 -6.86 9.14
CA ILE A 348 -16.82 -6.63 10.38
C ILE A 348 -18.19 -7.30 10.28
N ASP A 349 -18.91 -7.09 9.18
CA ASP A 349 -20.29 -7.60 8.99
C ASP A 349 -20.38 -9.13 9.04
N ILE A 350 -19.33 -9.84 8.59
CA ILE A 350 -19.28 -11.31 8.66
C ILE A 350 -18.70 -11.84 9.97
N GLY A 351 -18.41 -10.96 10.94
CA GLY A 351 -17.81 -11.35 12.22
C GLY A 351 -16.38 -11.87 12.09
N ALA A 352 -15.61 -11.39 11.10
CA ALA A 352 -14.24 -11.84 10.85
C ALA A 352 -13.17 -11.01 11.59
N VAL A 353 -13.56 -10.08 12.45
CA VAL A 353 -12.66 -9.07 13.05
C VAL A 353 -12.74 -9.13 14.57
N ASP A 354 -11.57 -9.19 15.23
CA ASP A 354 -11.46 -9.11 16.70
C ASP A 354 -11.34 -7.66 17.18
N PHE A 355 -10.63 -6.81 16.43
CA PHE A 355 -10.39 -5.41 16.81
C PHE A 355 -10.59 -4.44 15.65
N VAL A 356 -11.30 -3.34 15.91
CA VAL A 356 -11.51 -2.23 14.97
C VAL A 356 -10.86 -0.98 15.53
N ALA A 357 -9.92 -0.38 14.80
CA ALA A 357 -9.20 0.82 15.24
C ALA A 357 -8.60 1.61 14.06
N SER A 358 -8.02 2.79 14.33
CA SER A 358 -7.18 3.48 13.34
C SER A 358 -5.92 2.66 12.99
N PRO A 359 -5.22 2.93 11.88
CA PRO A 359 -3.96 2.26 11.56
C PRO A 359 -2.95 2.26 12.73
N GLU A 360 -2.83 3.38 13.45
CA GLU A 360 -1.98 3.50 14.63
C GLU A 360 -2.48 2.64 15.79
N GLY A 361 -3.80 2.66 16.07
CA GLY A 361 -4.40 1.87 17.13
C GLY A 361 -4.32 0.35 16.87
N ILE A 362 -4.38 -0.07 15.60
CA ILE A 362 -4.11 -1.48 15.23
C ILE A 362 -2.66 -1.83 15.56
N ALA A 363 -1.69 -0.99 15.18
CA ALA A 363 -0.28 -1.23 15.47
C ALA A 363 -0.01 -1.31 16.98
N GLU A 364 -0.60 -0.40 17.76
CA GLU A 364 -0.51 -0.41 19.22
C GLU A 364 -1.09 -1.70 19.81
N ARG A 365 -2.31 -2.08 19.41
CA ARG A 365 -2.95 -3.29 19.92
C ARG A 365 -2.17 -4.55 19.56
N LEU A 366 -1.73 -4.66 18.31
CA LEU A 366 -0.93 -5.80 17.84
C LEU A 366 0.37 -5.94 18.64
N THR A 367 1.05 -4.82 18.89
CA THR A 367 2.28 -4.80 19.70
C THR A 367 2.04 -5.34 21.12
N GLN A 368 0.92 -4.95 21.75
CA GLN A 368 0.55 -5.46 23.07
C GLN A 368 0.29 -6.97 23.06
N GLU A 369 -0.39 -7.49 22.02
CA GLU A 369 -0.64 -8.94 21.88
C GLU A 369 0.66 -9.70 21.61
N SER A 370 1.55 -9.19 20.75
CA SER A 370 2.88 -9.78 20.48
C SER A 370 3.70 -9.93 21.77
N MET A 371 3.71 -8.89 22.61
CA MET A 371 4.41 -8.93 23.90
C MET A 371 3.85 -9.99 24.84
N ARG A 372 2.52 -10.15 24.90
CA ARG A 372 1.88 -11.18 25.74
C ARG A 372 2.27 -12.60 25.31
N HIS A 373 2.26 -12.87 24.00
CA HIS A 373 2.62 -14.17 23.46
C HIS A 373 4.10 -14.50 23.68
N ASN A 374 4.99 -13.51 23.60
CA ASN A 374 6.42 -13.70 23.89
C ASN A 374 6.68 -13.99 25.37
N VAL A 375 5.92 -13.38 26.28
CA VAL A 375 6.02 -13.68 27.73
C VAL A 375 5.48 -15.08 28.05
N SER A 376 4.34 -15.49 27.46
CA SER A 376 3.75 -16.81 27.72
C SER A 376 4.53 -17.96 27.08
N SER A 377 5.10 -17.76 25.90
CA SER A 377 5.93 -18.76 25.23
C SER A 377 7.31 -18.93 25.89
N GLY A 378 7.84 -17.89 26.55
CA GLY A 378 9.04 -17.99 27.40
C GLY A 378 8.87 -18.93 28.61
N SER A 379 7.64 -19.11 29.11
CA SER A 379 7.30 -20.07 30.17
C SER A 379 6.98 -21.50 29.68
N LEU A 380 6.78 -21.70 28.36
CA LEU A 380 6.32 -22.97 27.77
C LEU A 380 7.41 -23.76 27.01
N VAL A 381 8.64 -23.24 26.87
CA VAL A 381 9.76 -23.95 26.20
C VAL A 381 10.22 -25.22 26.95
N ALA A 382 9.57 -25.60 28.06
CA ALA A 382 9.88 -26.83 28.80
C ALA A 382 9.08 -28.08 28.38
N ALA A 383 8.10 -28.02 27.47
CA ALA A 383 7.31 -29.21 27.16
C ALA A 383 6.83 -29.33 25.70
N ASN A 384 7.28 -30.43 25.08
CA ASN A 384 6.67 -31.18 23.98
C ASN A 384 6.90 -30.70 22.53
N ALA A 385 7.91 -31.31 21.91
CA ALA A 385 7.91 -31.63 20.49
C ALA A 385 7.47 -33.09 20.32
N THR A 386 6.40 -33.35 19.56
CA THR A 386 6.16 -34.56 18.72
C THR A 386 4.73 -34.53 18.17
N GLY A 387 4.60 -34.68 16.85
CA GLY A 387 3.30 -34.95 16.21
C GLY A 387 3.20 -34.38 14.79
N THR A 388 3.55 -35.20 13.79
CA THR A 388 3.40 -34.92 12.36
C THR A 388 2.22 -35.67 11.75
N HIS A 389 1.77 -35.11 10.61
CA HIS A 389 0.94 -35.65 9.53
C HIS A 389 -0.58 -35.59 9.66
N GLU A 390 -1.20 -34.78 8.79
CA GLU A 390 -1.96 -35.26 7.61
C GLU A 390 -2.62 -34.04 6.91
N ARG A 391 -2.10 -33.55 5.78
CA ARG A 391 -2.78 -32.55 4.91
C ARG A 391 -2.27 -32.62 3.46
N ASP A 392 -3.02 -33.32 2.62
CA ASP A 392 -2.99 -33.19 1.16
C ASP A 392 -4.43 -32.92 0.71
N LEU A 393 -4.75 -31.70 0.25
CA LEU A 393 -5.91 -31.40 -0.62
C LEU A 393 -6.10 -29.90 -0.93
N ILE A 394 -5.10 -29.17 -1.47
CA ILE A 394 -5.36 -27.85 -2.10
C ILE A 394 -4.38 -27.59 -3.27
N TRP A 395 -4.67 -28.14 -4.44
CA TRP A 395 -4.02 -27.77 -5.73
C TRP A 395 -5.03 -27.58 -6.87
N ARG A 396 -6.24 -27.11 -6.57
CA ARG A 396 -7.25 -26.76 -7.58
C ARG A 396 -8.04 -25.53 -7.14
N ILE A 397 -7.51 -24.35 -7.42
CA ILE A 397 -8.28 -23.12 -7.69
C ILE A 397 -7.57 -22.42 -8.84
#